data_AF-A0A919EM70-F1
#
_entry.id   AF-A0A919EM70-F1
#
_cell.length_a   1.000
_cell.length_b   1.000
_cell.length_c   1.000
_cell.angle_alpha   90.00
_cell.angle_beta   90.00
_cell.angle_gamma   90.00
#
_symmetry.space_group_name_H-M   'P 1'
#
loop_
_entity.id
_entity.type
_entity.pdbx_description
1 polymer ?
#
loop_
_entity_poly.entity_id
_entity_poly.type
_entity_poly.pdbx_seq_one_letter_code
_entity_poly.pdbx_strand_id
1 'polypeptide(L)'
;MLDTERFDHEPGGGLARSTAELAEDYGKVPRRTPRRALCRISPSGNSDEINIRFGLYRDDDLLGDVRPRGIHPYRMGVEAHSGPEKAYLFVRCTSPRLEGSDKRPVRIRGTLTFLRSKLPDTVPVREAHLTILHSATLAVVRKLGCEGDAGLDAAPVFRPRGG
;
A
#
# COMPACT_ATOMS: atom_id res chain seq x y z
N MET A 1 -12.90 -12.88 -9.53
CA MET A 1 -13.36 -11.90 -8.53
C MET A 1 -12.79 -12.37 -7.20
N LEU A 2 -11.77 -11.68 -6.66
CA LEU A 2 -11.15 -12.08 -5.40
C LEU A 2 -12.09 -11.63 -4.29
N ASP A 3 -12.82 -12.58 -3.70
CA ASP A 3 -13.67 -12.33 -2.53
C ASP A 3 -12.82 -11.78 -1.39
N THR A 4 -13.10 -10.53 -1.04
CA THR A 4 -12.56 -9.84 0.13
C THR A 4 -13.07 -10.43 1.45
N GLU A 5 -13.82 -11.54 1.40
CA GLU A 5 -14.45 -12.22 2.54
C GLU A 5 -13.50 -13.15 3.32
N ARG A 6 -12.25 -13.36 2.86
CA ARG A 6 -11.26 -14.23 3.54
C ARG A 6 -10.24 -13.51 4.43
N PHE A 7 -10.48 -12.25 4.79
CA PHE A 7 -9.69 -11.59 5.84
C PHE A 7 -10.39 -11.80 7.18
N ASP A 8 -9.99 -12.81 7.97
CA ASP A 8 -10.55 -12.97 9.32
C ASP A 8 -10.22 -11.75 10.17
N HIS A 9 -11.28 -11.19 10.72
CA HIS A 9 -11.25 -10.12 11.70
C HIS A 9 -10.80 -10.69 13.05
N GLU A 10 -9.50 -10.67 13.33
CA GLU A 10 -9.03 -10.91 14.70
C GLU A 10 -9.64 -9.86 15.67
N PRO A 11 -9.91 -10.24 16.93
CA PRO A 11 -10.43 -9.33 17.96
C PRO A 11 -9.30 -8.36 18.38
N GLY A 12 -9.02 -7.38 17.51
CA GLY A 12 -7.84 -6.54 17.66
C GLY A 12 -7.52 -5.61 16.47
N GLY A 13 -8.14 -5.77 15.30
CA GLY A 13 -8.29 -4.67 14.35
C GLY A 13 -7.73 -4.90 12.94
N GLY A 14 -8.65 -5.20 12.03
CA GLY A 14 -8.43 -5.18 10.58
C GLY A 14 -8.51 -3.79 9.95
N LEU A 15 -8.98 -3.75 8.69
CA LEU A 15 -9.05 -2.56 7.82
C LEU A 15 -9.58 -1.29 8.53
N ALA A 16 -10.61 -1.42 9.37
CA ALA A 16 -11.19 -0.28 10.10
C ALA A 16 -10.20 0.37 11.08
N ARG A 17 -9.44 -0.43 11.85
CA ARG A 17 -8.39 0.07 12.75
C ARG A 17 -7.25 0.70 11.95
N SER A 18 -6.84 0.05 10.87
CA SER A 18 -5.80 0.57 9.97
C SER A 18 -6.16 1.96 9.43
N THR A 19 -7.41 2.15 9.00
CA THR A 19 -7.88 3.46 8.53
C THR A 19 -8.03 4.48 9.64
N ALA A 20 -8.42 4.07 10.85
CA ALA A 20 -8.53 4.97 12.00
C ALA A 20 -7.15 5.46 12.46
N GLU A 21 -6.17 4.56 12.58
CA GLU A 21 -4.78 4.89 12.95
C GLU A 21 -4.13 5.81 11.90
N LEU A 22 -4.36 5.55 10.60
CA LEU A 22 -3.90 6.44 9.53
C LEU A 22 -4.50 7.86 9.62
N ALA A 23 -5.81 7.95 9.91
CA ALA A 23 -6.49 9.24 10.05
C ALA A 23 -6.03 10.00 11.30
N GLU A 24 -5.88 9.30 12.42
CA GLU A 24 -5.41 9.85 13.68
C GLU A 24 -3.97 10.38 13.56
N ASP A 25 -3.07 9.61 12.96
CA ASP A 25 -1.68 10.04 12.79
C ASP A 25 -1.56 11.23 11.85
N TYR A 26 -2.36 11.29 10.78
CA TYR A 26 -2.43 12.46 9.91
C TYR A 26 -2.83 13.73 10.68
N GLY A 27 -3.80 13.62 11.60
CA GLY A 27 -4.21 14.72 12.48
C GLY A 27 -3.17 15.13 13.53
N LYS A 28 -2.25 14.22 13.89
CA LYS A 28 -1.24 14.45 14.93
C LYS A 28 0.09 15.03 14.43
N VAL A 29 0.37 15.02 13.12
CA VAL A 29 1.70 15.32 12.56
C VAL A 29 2.20 16.74 12.92
N PRO A 30 3.25 16.93 13.75
CA PRO A 30 4.14 18.07 13.63
C PRO A 30 5.04 17.84 12.40
N ARG A 31 5.47 18.91 11.72
CA ARG A 31 6.20 18.94 10.43
C ARG A 31 7.42 18.01 10.25
N ARG A 32 7.85 17.27 11.27
CA ARG A 32 8.87 16.21 11.22
C ARG A 32 8.51 15.13 12.24
N THR A 33 8.53 13.85 11.86
CA THR A 33 9.02 12.66 12.61
C THR A 33 8.56 11.35 11.89
N PRO A 34 8.88 10.13 12.34
CA PRO A 34 9.78 9.18 11.68
C PRO A 34 9.02 8.01 11.02
N ARG A 35 9.75 7.16 10.28
CA ARG A 35 9.30 5.97 9.53
C ARG A 35 8.64 4.87 10.39
N ARG A 36 7.48 5.12 11.00
CA ARG A 36 6.68 4.07 11.64
C ARG A 36 5.76 3.42 10.61
N ALA A 37 5.79 2.09 10.55
CA ALA A 37 4.75 1.34 9.84
C ALA A 37 3.46 1.45 10.65
N LEU A 38 2.38 1.91 10.01
CA LEU A 38 1.15 2.33 10.68
C LEU A 38 0.09 1.22 10.73
N CYS A 39 0.17 0.19 9.89
CA CYS A 39 -0.83 -0.89 9.86
C CYS A 39 -0.20 -2.26 9.54
N ARG A 40 -0.79 -3.37 10.00
CA ARG A 40 -0.45 -4.75 9.58
C ARG A 40 -1.73 -5.47 9.17
N ILE A 41 -1.79 -6.00 7.95
CA ILE A 41 -2.82 -6.95 7.50
C ILE A 41 -2.12 -8.29 7.22
N SER A 42 -2.67 -9.38 7.76
CA SER A 42 -2.20 -10.75 7.53
C SER A 42 -3.39 -11.63 7.05
N PRO A 43 -3.19 -12.60 6.15
CA PRO A 43 -4.22 -13.60 5.81
C PRO A 43 -4.57 -14.47 7.03
N SER A 44 -5.75 -15.11 7.02
CA SER A 44 -6.10 -16.11 8.04
C SER A 44 -5.51 -17.49 7.72
N GLY A 45 -4.97 -18.16 8.75
CA GLY A 45 -4.10 -19.35 8.61
C GLY A 45 -2.61 -19.00 8.50
N ASN A 46 -1.70 -19.93 8.86
CA ASN A 46 -0.23 -19.79 9.00
C ASN A 46 0.34 -18.49 8.40
N SER A 47 0.26 -17.41 9.19
CA SER A 47 0.23 -16.02 8.75
C SER A 47 1.59 -15.33 8.77
N ASP A 48 2.66 -16.10 8.94
CA ASP A 48 4.03 -15.61 9.01
C ASP A 48 4.68 -15.38 7.64
N GLU A 49 3.97 -15.65 6.55
CA GLU A 49 4.56 -15.61 5.21
C GLU A 49 4.34 -14.28 4.48
N ILE A 50 3.26 -13.55 4.78
CA ILE A 50 2.82 -12.35 4.05
C ILE A 50 2.46 -11.22 5.02
N ASN A 51 3.02 -10.02 4.81
CA ASN A 51 2.78 -8.85 5.64
C ASN A 51 2.47 -7.62 4.77
N ILE A 52 1.29 -7.02 4.94
CA ILE A 52 0.93 -5.75 4.29
C ILE A 52 0.94 -4.63 5.33
N ARG A 53 1.67 -3.55 5.05
CA ARG A 53 1.75 -2.36 5.90
C ARG A 53 1.38 -1.10 5.15
N PHE A 54 0.65 -0.23 5.83
CA PHE A 54 0.39 1.12 5.37
C PHE A 54 1.14 2.12 6.24
N GLY A 55 1.54 3.23 5.65
CA GLY A 55 2.20 4.32 6.36
C GLY A 55 2.13 5.61 5.56
N LEU A 56 2.53 6.72 6.19
CA LEU A 56 2.72 7.98 5.48
C LEU A 56 4.12 8.03 4.85
N TYR A 57 4.25 8.65 3.69
CA TYR A 57 5.54 8.84 3.02
C TYR A 57 5.84 10.31 2.74
N ARG A 58 7.12 10.61 2.55
CA ARG A 58 7.61 11.90 2.05
C ARG A 58 8.15 11.72 0.63
N ASP A 59 8.26 12.80 -0.14
CA ASP A 59 8.70 12.69 -1.54
C ASP A 59 10.12 12.08 -1.67
N ASP A 60 10.96 12.16 -0.62
CA ASP A 60 12.26 11.48 -0.51
C ASP A 60 12.20 9.97 -0.20
N ASP A 61 11.02 9.42 0.09
CA ASP A 61 10.79 7.97 0.24
C ASP A 61 10.41 7.29 -1.10
N LEU A 62 10.11 8.06 -2.15
CA LEU A 62 9.89 7.53 -3.49
C LEU A 62 11.19 6.92 -4.02
N LEU A 63 11.10 5.76 -4.67
CA LEU A 63 12.28 5.13 -5.27
C LEU A 63 12.66 5.85 -6.57
N GLY A 64 11.69 6.47 -7.25
CA GLY A 64 11.94 7.18 -8.51
C GLY A 64 12.57 6.25 -9.54
N ASP A 65 13.72 6.65 -10.08
CA ASP A 65 14.49 5.85 -11.05
C ASP A 65 15.54 4.94 -10.36
N VAL A 66 15.64 4.94 -9.02
CA VAL A 66 16.48 3.98 -8.31
C VAL A 66 15.94 2.57 -8.55
N ARG A 67 16.81 1.67 -8.98
CA ARG A 67 16.49 0.25 -9.20
C ARG A 67 17.20 -0.62 -8.17
N PRO A 68 16.68 -0.76 -6.93
CA PRO A 68 17.20 -1.76 -6.01
C PRO A 68 17.18 -3.13 -6.71
N ARG A 69 18.21 -3.95 -6.47
CA ARG A 69 18.30 -5.27 -7.09
C ARG A 69 17.03 -6.09 -6.79
N GLY A 70 16.43 -6.65 -7.85
CA GLY A 70 15.22 -7.47 -7.76
C GLY A 70 13.93 -6.66 -7.53
N ILE A 71 13.95 -5.34 -7.68
CA ILE A 71 12.78 -4.47 -7.57
C ILE A 71 12.57 -3.74 -8.89
N HIS A 72 11.36 -3.84 -9.41
CA HIS A 72 11.05 -3.39 -10.76
C HIS A 72 9.88 -2.40 -10.75
N PRO A 73 9.99 -1.29 -11.49
CA PRO A 73 8.99 -0.22 -11.46
C PRO A 73 7.77 -0.53 -12.36
N TYR A 74 6.61 -0.12 -11.87
CA TYR A 74 5.32 -0.20 -12.56
C TYR A 74 4.62 1.18 -12.50
N ARG A 75 3.88 1.53 -13.55
CA ARG A 75 3.05 2.74 -13.57
C ARG A 75 1.69 2.44 -12.94
N MET A 76 1.58 2.66 -11.64
CA MET A 76 0.35 2.51 -10.85
C MET A 76 0.40 3.45 -9.65
N GLY A 77 -0.72 4.15 -9.38
CA GLY A 77 -0.74 5.22 -8.40
C GLY A 77 0.24 6.35 -8.75
N VAL A 78 0.88 6.93 -7.73
CA VAL A 78 2.03 7.83 -7.92
C VAL A 78 3.23 7.05 -8.41
N GLU A 79 3.49 5.90 -7.79
CA GLU A 79 4.61 5.02 -8.08
C GLU A 79 4.33 3.63 -7.53
N ALA A 80 4.74 2.60 -8.27
CA ALA A 80 4.66 1.22 -7.80
C ALA A 80 5.94 0.45 -8.15
N HIS A 81 6.32 -0.46 -7.28
CA HIS A 81 7.50 -1.29 -7.45
C HIS A 81 7.23 -2.70 -6.95
N SER A 82 7.79 -3.70 -7.61
CA SER A 82 7.58 -5.09 -7.22
C SER A 82 8.78 -5.97 -7.48
N GLY A 83 9.00 -6.89 -6.55
CA GLY A 83 10.01 -7.92 -6.59
C GLY A 83 9.51 -9.23 -5.96
N PRO A 84 10.36 -10.26 -5.90
CA PRO A 84 9.99 -11.58 -5.39
C PRO A 84 9.71 -11.61 -3.87
N GLU A 85 10.22 -10.64 -3.12
CA GLU A 85 10.09 -10.61 -1.65
C GLU A 85 9.23 -9.43 -1.15
N LYS A 86 8.97 -8.43 -1.99
CA LYS A 86 8.32 -7.20 -1.56
C LYS A 86 7.74 -6.42 -2.73
N ALA A 87 6.69 -5.65 -2.42
CA ALA A 87 6.13 -4.66 -3.33
C ALA A 87 5.82 -3.36 -2.58
N TYR A 88 5.86 -2.25 -3.31
CA TYR A 88 5.55 -0.92 -2.82
C TYR A 88 4.51 -0.28 -3.74
N LEU A 89 3.57 0.45 -3.16
CA LEU A 89 2.57 1.24 -3.88
C LEU A 89 2.38 2.55 -3.16
N PHE A 90 2.53 3.65 -3.87
CA PHE A 90 2.42 5.01 -3.36
C PHE A 90 1.22 5.70 -3.99
N VAL A 91 0.36 6.31 -3.16
CA VAL A 91 -0.84 7.03 -3.61
C VAL A 91 -0.97 8.38 -2.90
N ARG A 92 -1.74 9.29 -3.50
CA ARG A 92 -2.11 10.57 -2.90
C ARG A 92 -3.61 10.60 -2.71
N CYS A 93 -4.04 10.84 -1.49
CA CYS A 93 -5.44 10.82 -1.08
C CYS A 93 -5.86 12.21 -0.61
N THR A 94 -6.82 12.80 -1.32
CA THR A 94 -7.62 13.92 -0.80
C THR A 94 -8.94 13.33 -0.32
N SER A 95 -9.37 13.65 0.89
CA SER A 95 -10.61 13.12 1.47
C SER A 95 -11.29 14.16 2.36
N PRO A 96 -12.60 14.40 2.18
CA PRO A 96 -13.38 15.20 3.11
C PRO A 96 -13.36 14.69 4.56
N ARG A 97 -13.01 13.41 4.77
CA ARG A 97 -12.87 12.79 6.10
C ARG A 97 -11.54 13.10 6.78
N LEU A 98 -10.60 13.71 6.06
CA LEU A 98 -9.25 14.03 6.52
C LEU A 98 -9.04 15.54 6.42
N GLU A 99 -9.15 16.23 7.55
CA GLU A 99 -9.09 17.69 7.63
C GLU A 99 -7.78 18.25 7.04
N GLY A 100 -7.88 19.24 6.14
CA GLY A 100 -6.72 19.85 5.51
C GLY A 100 -6.10 19.04 4.35
N SER A 101 -6.66 17.88 4.02
CA SER A 101 -6.18 17.07 2.89
C SER A 101 -6.45 17.74 1.53
N ASP A 102 -7.40 18.68 1.47
CA ASP A 102 -7.66 19.59 0.33
C ASP A 102 -6.45 20.46 -0.03
N LYS A 103 -5.70 20.91 0.98
CA LYS A 103 -4.48 21.73 0.82
C LYS A 103 -3.23 20.87 0.76
N ARG A 104 -3.24 19.71 1.42
CA ARG A 104 -2.10 18.81 1.53
C ARG A 104 -2.57 17.36 1.45
N PRO A 105 -2.65 16.79 0.23
CA PRO A 105 -3.09 15.42 0.06
C PRO A 105 -2.27 14.45 0.92
N VAL A 106 -2.97 13.51 1.53
CA VAL A 106 -2.38 12.46 2.36
C VAL A 106 -1.56 11.54 1.47
N ARG A 107 -0.27 11.40 1.79
CA ARG A 107 0.70 10.59 1.05
C ARG A 107 0.77 9.21 1.68
N ILE A 108 0.09 8.22 1.10
CA ILE A 108 0.00 6.85 1.65
C ILE A 108 0.94 5.91 0.90
N ARG A 109 1.73 5.15 1.65
CA ARG A 109 2.58 4.06 1.16
C ARG A 109 2.02 2.74 1.64
N GLY A 110 1.64 1.88 0.70
CA GLY A 110 1.46 0.45 0.90
C GLY A 110 2.79 -0.28 0.73
N THR A 111 3.08 -1.24 1.61
CA THR A 111 4.21 -2.15 1.51
C THR A 111 3.73 -3.57 1.72
N LEU A 112 3.97 -4.43 0.75
CA LEU A 112 3.81 -5.87 0.88
C LEU A 112 5.20 -6.48 1.09
N THR A 113 5.34 -7.39 2.04
CA THR A 113 6.58 -8.13 2.30
C THR A 113 6.27 -9.60 2.50
N PHE A 114 7.05 -10.47 1.87
CA PHE A 114 7.03 -11.90 2.09
C PHE A 114 8.25 -12.30 2.91
N LEU A 115 8.05 -12.72 4.16
CA LEU A 115 9.15 -12.91 5.12
C LEU A 115 10.03 -14.13 4.78
N ARG A 116 9.53 -15.08 3.99
CA ARG A 116 10.23 -16.32 3.62
C ARG A 116 10.06 -16.69 2.13
N SER A 117 9.77 -15.73 1.27
CA SER A 117 9.56 -16.02 -0.15
C SER A 117 10.80 -16.66 -0.77
N LYS A 118 10.60 -17.81 -1.42
CA LYS A 118 11.56 -18.44 -2.33
C LYS A 118 11.09 -18.34 -3.78
N LEU A 119 10.14 -17.44 -4.06
CA LEU A 119 9.57 -17.29 -5.38
C LEU A 119 10.62 -16.69 -6.32
N PRO A 120 10.70 -17.17 -7.58
CA PRO A 120 11.62 -16.61 -8.55
C PRO A 120 11.20 -15.19 -8.94
N ASP A 121 12.18 -14.34 -9.24
CA ASP A 121 11.93 -13.01 -9.79
C ASP A 121 11.43 -13.12 -11.25
N THR A 122 10.11 -13.18 -11.40
CA THR A 122 9.43 -13.31 -12.70
C THR A 122 8.33 -12.26 -12.83
N VAL A 123 7.92 -11.92 -14.06
CA VAL A 123 6.80 -10.99 -14.29
C VAL A 123 5.52 -11.44 -13.55
N PRO A 124 5.09 -12.72 -13.64
CA PRO A 124 3.85 -13.15 -12.98
C PRO A 124 3.88 -13.02 -11.45
N VAL A 125 5.03 -13.34 -10.82
CA VAL A 125 5.19 -13.18 -9.36
C VAL A 125 5.07 -11.71 -8.96
N ARG A 126 5.75 -10.82 -9.68
CA ARG A 126 5.72 -9.37 -9.40
C ARG A 126 4.33 -8.77 -9.58
N GLU A 127 3.61 -9.17 -10.61
CA GLU A 127 2.24 -8.70 -10.88
C GLU A 127 1.23 -9.27 -9.88
N ALA A 128 1.41 -10.52 -9.43
CA ALA A 128 0.61 -11.10 -8.35
C ALA A 128 0.80 -10.33 -7.03
N HIS A 129 2.04 -9.98 -6.68
CA HIS A 129 2.33 -9.17 -5.50
C HIS A 129 1.70 -7.78 -5.58
N LEU A 130 1.76 -7.14 -6.75
CA LEU A 130 1.08 -5.86 -6.97
C LEU A 130 -0.44 -5.98 -6.95
N THR A 131 -1.01 -7.09 -7.42
CA THR A 131 -2.45 -7.35 -7.33
C THR A 131 -2.93 -7.36 -5.88
N ILE A 132 -2.19 -8.06 -5.02
CA ILE A 132 -2.49 -8.13 -3.57
C ILE A 132 -2.39 -6.73 -2.96
N LEU A 133 -1.27 -6.04 -3.19
CA LEU A 133 -1.03 -4.72 -2.60
C LEU A 133 -2.01 -3.67 -3.13
N HIS A 134 -2.34 -3.71 -4.42
CA HIS A 134 -3.33 -2.85 -5.06
C HIS A 134 -4.70 -3.03 -4.41
N SER A 135 -5.19 -4.26 -4.30
CA SER A 135 -6.50 -4.56 -3.71
C SER A 135 -6.60 -4.04 -2.27
N ALA A 136 -5.56 -4.28 -1.46
CA ALA A 136 -5.51 -3.78 -0.09
C ALA A 136 -5.47 -2.24 -0.03
N THR A 137 -4.68 -1.61 -0.90
CA THR A 137 -4.58 -0.14 -0.95
C THR A 137 -5.89 0.48 -1.41
N LEU A 138 -6.55 -0.09 -2.42
CA LEU A 138 -7.85 0.34 -2.92
C LEU A 138 -8.91 0.28 -1.80
N ALA A 139 -8.91 -0.77 -0.99
CA ALA A 139 -9.79 -0.88 0.17
C ALA A 139 -9.52 0.21 1.22
N VAL A 140 -8.24 0.51 1.50
CA VAL A 140 -7.84 1.58 2.43
C VAL A 140 -8.31 2.94 1.93
N VAL A 141 -8.02 3.29 0.66
CA VAL A 141 -8.37 4.62 0.13
C VAL A 141 -9.88 4.82 0.02
N ARG A 142 -10.64 3.77 -0.35
CA ARG A 142 -12.11 3.81 -0.33
C ARG A 142 -12.67 4.00 1.07
N LYS A 143 -12.11 3.28 2.05
CA LYS A 143 -12.54 3.39 3.45
C LYS A 143 -12.22 4.78 4.03
N LEU A 144 -11.09 5.36 3.65
CA LEU A 144 -10.72 6.74 3.96
C LEU A 144 -11.56 7.77 3.18
N GLY A 145 -12.35 7.36 2.18
CA GLY A 145 -13.16 8.25 1.35
C GLY A 145 -12.31 9.13 0.43
N CYS A 146 -11.18 8.61 -0.05
CA CYS A 146 -10.31 9.34 -0.96
C CYS A 146 -11.04 9.58 -2.29
N GLU A 147 -10.96 10.82 -2.77
CA GLU A 147 -11.50 11.21 -4.08
C GLU A 147 -10.84 10.41 -5.20
N GLY A 148 -11.65 9.97 -6.17
CA GLY A 148 -11.19 9.23 -7.35
C GLY A 148 -10.38 7.98 -7.03
N ASP A 149 -10.67 7.29 -5.92
CA ASP A 149 -9.92 6.12 -5.43
C ASP A 149 -8.41 6.38 -5.32
N ALA A 150 -8.01 7.63 -5.02
CA ALA A 150 -6.62 8.08 -4.97
C ALA A 150 -5.83 7.88 -6.28
N GLY A 151 -6.54 7.85 -7.42
CA GLY A 151 -5.98 7.60 -8.75
C GLY A 151 -5.69 6.13 -9.06
N LEU A 152 -6.22 5.20 -8.26
CA LEU A 152 -6.17 3.77 -8.55
C LEU A 152 -7.33 3.35 -9.44
N ASP A 153 -7.04 2.47 -10.40
CA ASP A 153 -8.07 1.80 -11.20
C ASP A 153 -8.84 0.77 -10.37
N ALA A 154 -10.05 0.39 -10.82
CA ALA A 154 -10.83 -0.64 -10.13
C ALA A 154 -10.13 -2.03 -10.13
N ALA A 155 -9.27 -2.26 -11.11
CA ALA A 155 -8.42 -3.45 -11.23
C ALA A 155 -6.98 -3.02 -11.49
N PRO A 156 -5.96 -3.79 -11.03
CA PRO A 156 -4.58 -3.41 -11.23
C PRO A 156 -4.22 -3.43 -12.72
N VAL A 157 -3.72 -2.30 -13.22
CA VAL A 157 -3.19 -2.18 -14.58
C VAL A 157 -1.68 -2.23 -14.54
N PHE A 158 -1.09 -3.29 -15.11
CA PHE A 158 0.35 -3.47 -15.14
C PHE A 158 0.95 -2.79 -16.36
N ARG A 159 1.72 -1.73 -16.10
CA ARG A 159 2.50 -1.02 -17.13
C ARG A 159 3.94 -0.95 -16.63
N PRO A 160 4.80 -1.90 -17.01
CA PRO A 160 6.22 -1.84 -16.67
C PRO A 160 6.81 -0.49 -17.10
N ARG A 161 7.57 0.16 -16.22
CA ARG A 161 8.34 1.34 -16.59
C ARG A 161 9.68 0.83 -17.11
N GLY A 162 9.80 0.79 -18.43
CA GLY A 162 10.72 -0.05 -19.24
C GLY A 162 12.12 -0.32 -18.68
N GLY A 163 12.58 -1.54 -18.96
CA GLY A 163 13.92 -2.09 -18.76
C GLY A 163 15.00 -1.19 -19.32
#